data_AF-A0A3S0PRB9-F1
#
_entry.id   AF-A0A3S0PRB9-F1
#
_cell.length_a   1.000
_cell.length_b   1.000
_cell.length_c   1.000
_cell.angle_alpha   90.00
_cell.angle_beta   90.00
_cell.angle_gamma   90.00
#
_symmetry.space_group_name_H-M   'P 1'
#
loop_
_entity.id
_entity.type
_entity.pdbx_description
1 polymer ?
#
loop_
_entity_poly.entity_id
_entity_poly.type
_entity_poly.pdbx_seq_one_letter_code
_entity_poly.pdbx_strand_id
1 'polypeptide(L)'
;MKQHKKLPLLSVPDHTPCWITAKNLVDKLKVYQQQNEQPVPFDLQIAILRVKKEDLPEEEQYAKEQLDEKYAELLKPLFRPDYLREKYDSVYLDGNFGWEFSYRKIYKGNTTEEIPQLLVTISNKKELPENAGFLDYIFNSYHGVYHDDLISILYTVPYFSGSVMAKKYNENLSNSDYQYDIRGNVNFLDAWMKLNLPFQPVHYLFLSAGLFNKDRTLSGMAFEALINRAVSDDFGVCELGTVIGKKISFGWAPVKRLTDGLSALINLSTSHNLAFEKLLTAILSAVEKPVFNLKKLLELYYELLNQNQSVTDKTVSNLLKEWEKENNLKKIIHQIKTNERKTL
;
A
#
# COMPACT_ATOMS: atom_id res chain seq x y z
N MET A 1 18.83 46.71 -5.86
CA MET A 1 19.15 45.30 -6.17
C MET A 1 19.51 44.61 -4.86
N LYS A 2 18.61 43.78 -4.31
CA LYS A 2 18.90 43.03 -3.06
C LYS A 2 20.01 42.02 -3.37
N GLN A 3 21.08 42.01 -2.55
CA GLN A 3 22.13 40.99 -2.62
C GLN A 3 21.48 39.60 -2.72
N HIS A 4 21.89 38.79 -3.69
CA HIS A 4 21.49 37.38 -3.79
C HIS A 4 22.04 36.64 -2.56
N LYS A 5 21.30 36.66 -1.45
CA LYS A 5 21.54 35.79 -0.31
C LYS A 5 21.45 34.35 -0.83
N LYS A 6 22.57 33.64 -0.82
CA LYS A 6 22.65 32.22 -1.23
C LYS A 6 22.07 31.37 -0.09
N LEU A 7 20.75 31.24 -0.07
CA LEU A 7 20.03 30.35 0.85
C LEU A 7 19.75 29.01 0.13
N PRO A 8 20.06 27.86 0.75
CA PRO A 8 19.78 26.55 0.15
C PRO A 8 18.28 26.23 0.22
N LEU A 9 17.74 25.59 -0.82
CA LEU A 9 16.39 25.04 -0.76
C LEU A 9 16.38 23.81 0.17
N LEU A 10 15.53 23.83 1.19
CA LEU A 10 15.49 22.82 2.24
C LEU A 10 15.03 21.46 1.69
N SER A 11 14.03 21.47 0.82
CA SER A 11 13.37 20.27 0.27
C SER A 11 14.17 19.51 -0.81
N VAL A 12 15.37 19.98 -1.15
CA VAL A 12 16.26 19.27 -2.10
C VAL A 12 16.76 17.97 -1.46
N PRO A 13 16.47 16.80 -2.07
CA PRO A 13 16.90 15.52 -1.55
C PRO A 13 18.41 15.34 -1.65
N ASP A 14 18.98 14.59 -0.70
CA ASP A 14 20.36 14.10 -0.74
C ASP A 14 20.43 12.60 -1.06
N HIS A 15 19.29 11.90 -1.08
CA HIS A 15 19.18 10.49 -1.43
C HIS A 15 17.98 10.22 -2.35
N THR A 16 18.16 9.31 -3.30
CA THR A 16 17.09 8.83 -4.19
C THR A 16 16.02 8.05 -3.40
N PRO A 17 14.73 8.12 -3.79
CA PRO A 17 14.18 8.96 -4.86
C PRO A 17 13.88 10.40 -4.42
N CYS A 18 13.66 10.65 -3.13
CA CYS A 18 13.24 11.96 -2.62
C CYS A 18 13.66 12.23 -1.17
N TRP A 19 14.59 11.44 -0.64
CA TRP A 19 14.93 11.41 0.77
C TRP A 19 15.89 12.53 1.16
N ILE A 20 15.71 13.02 2.40
CA ILE A 20 16.60 13.97 3.07
C ILE A 20 17.10 13.31 4.37
N THR A 21 18.38 13.43 4.68
CA THR A 21 18.88 13.08 6.03
C THR A 21 18.54 14.18 7.04
N ALA A 22 18.20 13.82 8.27
CA ALA A 22 17.89 14.81 9.31
C ALA A 22 19.05 15.79 9.51
N LYS A 23 20.29 15.27 9.53
CA LYS A 23 21.52 16.05 9.55
C LYS A 23 21.59 17.13 8.47
N ASN A 24 21.34 16.76 7.21
CA ASN A 24 21.39 17.71 6.10
C ASN A 24 20.31 18.80 6.24
N LEU A 25 19.12 18.46 6.74
CA LEU A 25 18.10 19.48 7.04
C LEU A 25 18.59 20.46 8.12
N VAL A 26 19.20 19.96 9.20
CA VAL A 26 19.81 20.78 10.27
C VAL A 26 20.91 21.68 9.70
N ASP A 27 21.82 21.13 8.90
CA ASP A 27 22.92 21.87 8.28
C ASP A 27 22.42 23.00 7.36
N LYS A 28 21.36 22.75 6.58
CA LYS A 28 20.74 23.80 5.77
C LYS A 28 20.08 24.87 6.64
N LEU A 29 19.35 24.49 7.71
CA LEU A 29 18.74 25.45 8.63
C LEU A 29 19.78 26.31 9.37
N LYS A 30 20.96 25.76 9.66
CA LYS A 30 22.09 26.52 10.22
C LYS A 30 22.51 27.68 9.32
N VAL A 31 22.45 27.52 7.99
CA VAL A 31 22.72 28.62 7.03
C VAL A 31 21.66 29.71 7.12
N TYR A 32 20.39 29.36 7.30
CA TYR A 32 19.32 30.33 7.53
C TYR A 32 19.53 31.09 8.85
N GLN A 33 19.91 30.39 9.92
CA GLN A 33 20.23 30.98 11.22
C GLN A 33 21.40 31.97 11.14
N GLN A 34 22.50 31.59 10.49
CA GLN A 34 23.67 32.46 10.31
C GLN A 34 23.35 33.74 9.55
N GLN A 35 22.34 33.72 8.68
CA GLN A 35 21.89 34.88 7.90
C GLN A 35 20.69 35.61 8.53
N ASN A 36 20.20 35.13 9.68
CA ASN A 36 18.98 35.57 10.38
C ASN A 36 17.76 35.65 9.45
N GLU A 37 17.61 34.67 8.57
CA GLU A 37 16.51 34.57 7.61
C GLU A 37 15.54 33.46 8.01
N GLN A 38 14.27 33.61 7.64
CA GLN A 38 13.27 32.56 7.85
C GLN A 38 13.14 31.68 6.60
N PRO A 39 13.02 30.36 6.78
CA PRO A 39 12.76 29.47 5.65
C PRO A 39 11.35 29.72 5.09
N VAL A 40 11.18 29.43 3.80
CA VAL A 40 9.87 29.46 3.16
C VAL A 40 9.01 28.35 3.79
N PRO A 41 7.79 28.65 4.30
CA PRO A 41 7.02 27.68 5.07
C PRO A 41 6.74 26.35 4.37
N PHE A 42 6.40 26.36 3.08
CA PHE A 42 6.14 25.13 2.33
C PHE A 42 7.41 24.34 2.01
N ASP A 43 8.53 25.01 1.74
CA ASP A 43 9.81 24.35 1.52
C ASP A 43 10.27 23.59 2.77
N LEU A 44 10.18 24.22 3.94
CA LEU A 44 10.47 23.59 5.23
C LEU A 44 9.55 22.39 5.49
N GLN A 45 8.24 22.55 5.29
CA GLN A 45 7.28 21.46 5.52
C GLN A 45 7.57 20.26 4.62
N ILE A 46 7.80 20.48 3.32
CA ILE A 46 8.17 19.40 2.39
C ILE A 46 9.49 18.75 2.82
N ALA A 47 10.48 19.55 3.23
CA ALA A 47 11.76 19.02 3.68
C ALA A 47 11.57 18.08 4.88
N ILE A 48 10.80 18.48 5.89
CA ILE A 48 10.50 17.66 7.08
C ILE A 48 9.79 16.35 6.70
N LEU A 49 8.83 16.41 5.77
CA LEU A 49 8.05 15.24 5.33
C LEU A 49 8.91 14.25 4.52
N ARG A 50 10.02 14.70 3.95
CA ARG A 50 11.02 13.90 3.23
C ARG A 50 12.19 13.44 4.09
N VAL A 51 12.25 13.80 5.38
CA VAL A 51 13.32 13.32 6.25
C VAL A 51 13.13 11.83 6.56
N LYS A 52 14.15 11.03 6.24
CA LYS A 52 14.21 9.61 6.62
C LYS A 52 14.14 9.46 8.14
N LYS A 53 13.37 8.48 8.61
CA LYS A 53 13.23 8.17 10.05
C LYS A 53 14.34 7.23 10.54
N GLU A 54 15.58 7.62 10.29
CA GLU A 54 16.81 6.92 10.70
C GLU A 54 17.55 7.79 11.73
N ASP A 55 18.14 7.18 12.76
CA ASP A 55 18.98 7.85 13.77
C ASP A 55 18.37 9.11 14.43
N LEU A 56 17.04 9.14 14.58
CA LEU A 56 16.31 10.33 15.03
C LEU A 56 16.77 10.87 16.40
N PRO A 57 17.05 10.05 17.42
CA PRO A 57 17.53 10.55 18.72
C PRO A 57 18.88 11.27 18.62
N GLU A 58 19.83 10.71 17.88
CA GLU A 58 21.15 11.30 17.64
C GLU A 58 21.04 12.61 16.86
N GLU A 59 20.17 12.63 15.84
CA GLU A 59 19.94 13.80 15.00
C GLU A 59 19.15 14.91 15.72
N GLU A 60 18.28 14.55 16.68
CA GLU A 60 17.64 15.51 17.56
C GLU A 60 18.67 16.20 18.48
N GLN A 61 19.61 15.43 19.02
CA GLN A 61 20.70 15.98 19.82
C GLN A 61 21.60 16.90 18.98
N TYR A 62 21.95 16.48 17.76
CA TYR A 62 22.70 17.33 16.83
C TYR A 62 21.96 18.64 16.53
N ALA A 63 20.64 18.58 16.29
CA ALA A 63 19.83 19.78 16.07
C ALA A 63 19.91 20.76 17.25
N LYS A 64 19.85 20.26 18.50
CA LYS A 64 19.97 21.08 19.73
C LYS A 64 21.35 21.73 19.88
N GLU A 65 22.41 21.10 19.36
CA GLU A 65 23.77 21.64 19.41
C GLU A 65 24.04 22.69 18.32
N GLN A 66 23.40 22.56 17.15
CA GLN A 66 23.66 23.42 16.01
C GLN A 66 22.70 24.60 15.85
N LEU A 67 21.47 24.47 16.35
CA LEU A 67 20.40 25.45 16.18
C LEU A 67 20.07 26.13 17.50
N ASP A 68 19.76 27.43 17.44
CA ASP A 68 19.15 28.12 18.57
C ASP A 68 17.68 27.67 18.73
N GLU A 69 17.05 28.10 19.84
CA GLU A 69 15.67 27.73 20.17
C GLU A 69 14.69 28.05 19.02
N LYS A 70 14.84 29.20 18.36
CA LYS A 70 13.94 29.64 17.29
C LYS A 70 13.98 28.70 16.08
N TYR A 71 15.16 28.21 15.68
CA TYR A 71 15.29 27.29 14.55
C TYR A 71 15.06 25.82 14.95
N ALA A 72 15.40 25.43 16.18
CA ALA A 72 15.11 24.10 16.70
C ALA A 72 13.59 23.83 16.78
N GLU A 73 12.81 24.85 17.16
CA GLU A 73 11.34 24.80 17.20
C GLU A 73 10.70 24.42 15.85
N LEU A 74 11.34 24.79 14.73
CA LEU A 74 10.88 24.47 13.38
C LEU A 74 10.90 22.96 13.10
N LEU A 75 11.72 22.20 13.81
CA LEU A 75 11.88 20.75 13.67
C LEU A 75 10.99 19.93 14.61
N LYS A 76 10.11 20.57 15.39
CA LYS A 76 9.09 19.87 16.20
C LYS A 76 8.28 18.83 15.42
N PRO A 77 7.82 19.07 14.18
CA PRO A 77 7.08 18.05 13.43
C PRO A 77 7.91 16.81 13.07
N LEU A 78 9.24 16.91 13.12
CA LEU A 78 10.16 15.79 12.86
C LEU A 78 10.41 14.96 14.12
N PHE A 79 10.75 15.63 15.25
CA PHE A 79 11.25 14.97 16.45
C PHE A 79 10.19 14.66 17.51
N ARG A 80 9.00 15.27 17.43
CA ARG A 80 7.89 14.95 18.35
C ARG A 80 6.93 13.94 17.69
N PRO A 81 6.89 12.67 18.15
CA PRO A 81 6.11 11.61 17.50
C PRO A 81 4.61 11.92 17.35
N ASP A 82 4.03 12.62 18.33
CA ASP A 82 2.59 12.90 18.36
C ASP A 82 2.19 14.19 17.65
N TYR A 83 3.16 14.98 17.14
CA TYR A 83 2.88 16.29 16.56
C TYR A 83 1.85 16.25 15.42
N LEU A 84 1.96 15.25 14.54
CA LEU A 84 1.02 15.09 13.43
C LEU A 84 -0.29 14.43 13.86
N ARG A 85 -0.24 13.50 14.83
CA ARG A 85 -1.43 12.81 15.37
C ARG A 85 -2.35 13.75 16.13
N GLU A 86 -1.81 14.79 16.75
CA GLU A 86 -2.58 15.84 17.42
C GLU A 86 -3.32 16.76 16.43
N LYS A 87 -2.93 16.77 15.15
CA LYS A 87 -3.43 17.71 14.14
C LYS A 87 -4.30 17.06 13.06
N TYR A 88 -4.00 15.82 12.72
CA TYR A 88 -4.62 15.10 11.62
C TYR A 88 -5.25 13.82 12.12
N ASP A 89 -6.37 13.44 11.49
CA ASP A 89 -6.99 12.14 11.74
C ASP A 89 -6.01 11.03 11.37
N SER A 90 -5.90 10.04 12.27
CA SER A 90 -5.10 8.84 12.12
C SER A 90 -5.21 8.19 10.75
N VAL A 91 -6.41 8.16 10.14
CA VAL A 91 -6.63 7.48 8.84
C VAL A 91 -5.75 8.02 7.71
N TYR A 92 -5.42 9.32 7.73
CA TYR A 92 -4.53 9.92 6.72
C TYR A 92 -3.05 9.65 7.01
N LEU A 93 -2.71 9.40 8.27
CA LEU A 93 -1.35 9.13 8.74
C LEU A 93 -0.97 7.66 8.55
N ASP A 94 -1.89 6.75 8.82
CA ASP A 94 -1.66 5.31 8.81
C ASP A 94 -2.23 4.59 7.56
N GLY A 95 -3.01 5.30 6.73
CA GLY A 95 -3.65 4.73 5.54
C GLY A 95 -4.75 3.73 5.84
N ASN A 96 -5.28 3.72 7.07
CA ASN A 96 -6.35 2.84 7.54
C ASN A 96 -7.74 3.42 7.25
N PHE A 97 -7.97 3.77 5.99
CA PHE A 97 -9.28 4.25 5.54
C PHE A 97 -10.33 3.14 5.65
N GLY A 98 -11.58 3.52 5.96
CA GLY A 98 -12.70 2.60 5.82
C GLY A 98 -12.95 2.27 4.35
N TRP A 99 -13.45 1.07 4.05
CA TRP A 99 -13.88 0.70 2.71
C TRP A 99 -15.03 -0.31 2.73
N GLU A 100 -15.86 -0.27 1.69
CA GLU A 100 -17.06 -1.10 1.59
C GLU A 100 -17.17 -1.72 0.21
N PHE A 101 -17.62 -2.98 0.17
CA PHE A 101 -18.02 -3.65 -1.06
C PHE A 101 -19.42 -3.21 -1.47
N SER A 102 -19.61 -2.93 -2.74
CA SER A 102 -20.89 -2.51 -3.31
C SER A 102 -20.99 -2.95 -4.78
N TYR A 103 -22.10 -2.59 -5.41
CA TYR A 103 -22.29 -2.76 -6.85
C TYR A 103 -22.54 -1.40 -7.50
N ARG A 104 -21.81 -1.13 -8.60
CA ARG A 104 -22.05 0.06 -9.42
C ARG A 104 -22.91 -0.31 -10.62
N LYS A 105 -23.99 0.45 -10.82
CA LYS A 105 -24.84 0.34 -12.00
C LYS A 105 -24.20 1.03 -13.19
N ILE A 106 -24.06 0.32 -14.29
CA ILE A 106 -23.58 0.84 -15.57
C ILE A 106 -24.69 0.68 -16.60
N TYR A 107 -25.08 1.81 -17.20
CA TYR A 107 -26.12 1.87 -18.23
C TYR A 107 -25.47 1.79 -19.61
N LYS A 108 -25.80 0.74 -20.38
CA LYS A 108 -25.33 0.52 -21.75
C LYS A 108 -26.53 0.50 -22.69
N GLY A 109 -26.94 1.68 -23.15
CA GLY A 109 -28.17 1.80 -23.94
C GLY A 109 -29.38 1.35 -23.11
N ASN A 110 -30.01 0.24 -23.54
CA ASN A 110 -31.21 -0.30 -22.88
C ASN A 110 -30.91 -1.35 -21.79
N THR A 111 -29.65 -1.74 -21.58
CA THR A 111 -29.28 -2.71 -20.54
C THR A 111 -28.62 -2.01 -19.35
N THR A 112 -28.91 -2.51 -18.14
CA THR A 112 -28.22 -2.12 -16.91
C THR A 112 -27.41 -3.32 -16.44
N GLU A 113 -26.11 -3.12 -16.25
CA GLU A 113 -25.22 -4.11 -15.66
C GLU A 113 -24.80 -3.64 -14.27
N GLU A 114 -24.72 -4.58 -13.32
CA GLU A 114 -24.16 -4.33 -11.98
C GLU A 114 -22.75 -4.92 -11.92
N ILE A 115 -21.77 -4.07 -11.64
CA ILE A 115 -20.37 -4.47 -11.52
C ILE A 115 -19.91 -4.40 -10.06
N PRO A 116 -19.18 -5.39 -9.56
CA PRO A 116 -18.52 -5.32 -8.26
C PRO A 116 -17.64 -4.07 -8.11
N GLN A 117 -17.81 -3.37 -6.99
CA GLN A 117 -17.05 -2.19 -6.63
C GLN A 117 -16.59 -2.28 -5.16
N LEU A 118 -15.43 -1.67 -4.88
CA LEU A 118 -14.93 -1.44 -3.53
C LEU A 118 -14.50 0.01 -3.48
N LEU A 119 -15.13 0.80 -2.61
CA LEU A 119 -14.83 2.21 -2.45
C LEU A 119 -14.16 2.46 -1.12
N VAL A 120 -13.09 3.24 -1.15
CA VAL A 120 -12.42 3.75 0.04
C VAL A 120 -13.11 5.05 0.46
N THR A 121 -13.48 5.14 1.72
CA THR A 121 -14.10 6.34 2.29
C THR A 121 -13.03 7.37 2.58
N ILE A 122 -13.06 8.48 1.84
CA ILE A 122 -12.15 9.62 2.01
C ILE A 122 -13.00 10.84 2.32
N SER A 123 -12.80 11.42 3.50
CA SER A 123 -13.42 12.70 3.86
C SER A 123 -12.59 13.84 3.28
N ASN A 124 -13.24 14.89 2.77
CA ASN A 124 -12.55 16.12 2.36
C ASN A 124 -13.27 17.30 3.01
N LYS A 125 -12.49 18.23 3.58
CA LYS A 125 -12.97 19.52 4.05
C LYS A 125 -13.24 20.40 2.83
N LYS A 126 -14.44 21.01 2.80
CA LYS A 126 -14.85 21.91 1.70
C LYS A 126 -14.04 23.22 1.70
N GLU A 127 -13.67 23.69 2.88
CA GLU A 127 -12.88 24.91 3.08
C GLU A 127 -11.75 24.59 4.05
N LEU A 128 -10.56 25.11 3.74
CA LEU A 128 -9.38 25.01 4.59
C LEU A 128 -9.20 26.32 5.36
N PRO A 129 -8.71 26.28 6.61
CA PRO A 129 -8.49 27.48 7.40
C PRO A 129 -7.39 28.34 6.76
N GLU A 130 -7.38 29.65 7.05
CA GLU A 130 -6.37 30.58 6.51
C GLU A 130 -4.92 30.19 6.85
N ASN A 131 -4.73 29.49 7.98
CA ASN A 131 -3.43 29.00 8.44
C ASN A 131 -3.17 27.52 8.08
N ALA A 132 -3.86 26.99 7.06
CA ALA A 132 -3.70 25.61 6.60
C ALA A 132 -2.24 25.27 6.28
N GLY A 133 -1.77 24.14 6.83
CA GLY A 133 -0.45 23.60 6.51
C GLY A 133 -0.43 22.92 5.15
N PHE A 134 0.76 22.56 4.68
CA PHE A 134 0.94 21.81 3.45
C PHE A 134 0.14 20.51 3.43
N LEU A 135 0.15 19.76 4.55
CA LEU A 135 -0.61 18.52 4.67
C LEU A 135 -2.14 18.72 4.61
N ASP A 136 -2.66 19.88 5.02
CA ASP A 136 -4.09 20.19 4.88
C ASP A 136 -4.48 20.27 3.40
N TYR A 137 -3.66 20.94 2.57
CA TYR A 137 -3.87 20.96 1.12
C TYR A 137 -3.68 19.58 0.51
N ILE A 138 -2.64 18.85 0.89
CA ILE A 138 -2.41 17.48 0.44
C ILE A 138 -3.66 16.64 0.73
N PHE A 139 -4.10 16.51 1.98
CA PHE A 139 -5.24 15.64 2.32
C PHE A 139 -6.60 16.07 1.75
N ASN A 140 -6.78 17.32 1.31
CA ASN A 140 -8.09 17.83 0.87
C ASN A 140 -8.16 18.32 -0.59
N SER A 141 -7.03 18.56 -1.26
CA SER A 141 -6.99 19.25 -2.58
C SER A 141 -6.87 18.31 -3.78
N TYR A 142 -6.94 17.00 -3.58
CA TYR A 142 -6.62 16.08 -4.67
C TYR A 142 -7.67 15.97 -5.79
N HIS A 143 -8.80 16.70 -5.75
CA HIS A 143 -9.81 16.58 -6.80
C HIS A 143 -9.27 17.19 -8.11
N GLY A 144 -9.04 16.34 -9.11
CA GLY A 144 -8.60 16.78 -10.45
C GLY A 144 -7.09 16.88 -10.64
N VAL A 145 -6.28 16.31 -9.75
CA VAL A 145 -4.83 16.19 -9.96
C VAL A 145 -4.56 15.19 -11.09
N TYR A 146 -3.74 15.58 -12.08
CA TYR A 146 -3.39 14.68 -13.18
C TYR A 146 -2.51 13.52 -12.68
N HIS A 147 -2.49 12.42 -13.43
CA HIS A 147 -1.90 11.18 -12.94
C HIS A 147 -0.37 11.29 -12.78
N ASP A 148 0.29 12.12 -13.60
CA ASP A 148 1.73 12.41 -13.48
C ASP A 148 2.08 13.22 -12.22
N ASP A 149 1.15 14.06 -11.75
CA ASP A 149 1.32 14.85 -10.54
C ASP A 149 1.21 14.00 -9.27
N LEU A 150 0.50 12.86 -9.31
CA LEU A 150 0.37 11.95 -8.17
C LEU A 150 1.71 11.33 -7.75
N ILE A 151 2.61 11.03 -8.69
CA ILE A 151 3.95 10.54 -8.37
C ILE A 151 4.79 11.64 -7.70
N SER A 152 4.67 12.87 -8.21
CA SER A 152 5.33 14.04 -7.61
C SER A 152 4.84 14.28 -6.17
N ILE A 153 3.54 14.15 -5.93
CA ILE A 153 2.94 14.22 -4.59
C ILE A 153 3.45 13.08 -3.73
N LEU A 154 3.45 11.84 -4.23
CA LEU A 154 3.93 10.67 -3.51
C LEU A 154 5.36 10.88 -2.99
N TYR A 155 6.26 11.42 -3.83
CA TYR A 155 7.63 11.76 -3.43
C TYR A 155 7.73 13.00 -2.54
N THR A 156 6.70 13.83 -2.48
CA THR A 156 6.64 14.99 -1.58
C THR A 156 6.21 14.62 -0.17
N VAL A 157 5.32 13.62 -0.05
CA VAL A 157 4.79 13.15 1.24
C VAL A 157 4.92 11.62 1.39
N PRO A 158 6.14 11.07 1.29
CA PRO A 158 6.32 9.62 1.12
C PRO A 158 5.75 8.78 2.28
N TYR A 159 5.86 9.25 3.53
CA TYR A 159 5.27 8.58 4.70
C TYR A 159 3.73 8.65 4.78
N PHE A 160 3.08 9.46 3.93
CA PHE A 160 1.63 9.62 3.84
C PHE A 160 1.07 9.08 2.52
N SER A 161 1.82 8.17 1.90
CA SER A 161 1.47 7.52 0.63
C SER A 161 0.10 6.85 0.64
N GLY A 162 -0.37 6.36 1.80
CA GLY A 162 -1.68 5.74 1.92
C GLY A 162 -2.79 6.69 1.49
N SER A 163 -2.69 7.97 1.85
CA SER A 163 -3.66 9.00 1.43
C SER A 163 -3.65 9.22 -0.08
N VAL A 164 -2.47 9.24 -0.70
CA VAL A 164 -2.31 9.36 -2.16
C VAL A 164 -2.86 8.12 -2.87
N MET A 165 -2.57 6.94 -2.33
CA MET A 165 -2.96 5.65 -2.92
C MET A 165 -4.45 5.36 -2.75
N ALA A 166 -5.07 5.74 -1.64
CA ALA A 166 -6.51 5.63 -1.40
C ALA A 166 -7.31 6.31 -2.52
N LYS A 167 -6.88 7.51 -2.89
CA LYS A 167 -7.55 8.25 -3.95
C LYS A 167 -7.31 7.65 -5.32
N LYS A 168 -6.06 7.32 -5.66
CA LYS A 168 -5.73 6.67 -6.94
C LYS A 168 -6.51 5.37 -7.11
N TYR A 169 -6.66 4.60 -6.03
CA TYR A 169 -7.47 3.39 -6.01
C TYR A 169 -8.93 3.69 -6.37
N ASN A 170 -9.56 4.67 -5.71
CA ASN A 170 -10.95 5.05 -6.00
C ASN A 170 -11.16 5.45 -7.47
N GLU A 171 -10.22 6.20 -8.04
CA GLU A 171 -10.30 6.72 -9.40
C GLU A 171 -10.05 5.65 -10.46
N ASN A 172 -9.10 4.72 -10.24
CA ASN A 172 -8.62 3.83 -11.30
C ASN A 172 -8.94 2.35 -11.08
N LEU A 173 -9.03 1.87 -9.84
CA LEU A 173 -9.04 0.44 -9.49
C LEU A 173 -10.22 -0.01 -8.62
N SER A 174 -11.14 0.91 -8.29
CA SER A 174 -12.31 0.62 -7.45
C SER A 174 -13.33 -0.33 -8.07
N ASN A 175 -13.27 -0.61 -9.37
CA ASN A 175 -14.21 -1.48 -10.09
C ASN A 175 -13.50 -2.73 -10.61
N SER A 176 -14.21 -3.85 -10.66
CA SER A 176 -13.70 -5.13 -11.20
C SER A 176 -13.38 -5.10 -12.70
N ASP A 177 -14.20 -4.41 -13.48
CA ASP A 177 -14.19 -4.51 -14.95
C ASP A 177 -13.65 -3.25 -15.64
N TYR A 178 -13.95 -2.10 -15.03
CA TYR A 178 -13.59 -0.76 -15.51
C TYR A 178 -12.43 -0.23 -14.71
N GLN A 179 -11.25 -0.74 -15.06
CA GLN A 179 -9.97 -0.32 -14.53
C GLN A 179 -9.32 0.63 -15.54
N TYR A 180 -8.91 1.82 -15.09
CA TYR A 180 -8.44 2.91 -15.93
C TYR A 180 -6.94 3.17 -15.73
N ASP A 181 -6.33 3.91 -16.65
CA ASP A 181 -4.92 4.34 -16.57
C ASP A 181 -3.93 3.23 -16.19
N ILE A 182 -3.87 2.16 -16.99
CA ILE A 182 -2.96 1.04 -16.72
C ILE A 182 -1.51 1.52 -16.60
N ARG A 183 -1.06 2.40 -17.51
CA ARG A 183 0.32 2.90 -17.52
C ARG A 183 0.64 3.70 -16.25
N GLY A 184 -0.18 4.65 -15.86
CA GLY A 184 0.09 5.43 -14.66
C GLY A 184 -0.10 4.62 -13.37
N ASN A 185 -0.93 3.57 -13.35
CA ASN A 185 -0.94 2.62 -12.23
C ASN A 185 0.35 1.81 -12.11
N VAL A 186 0.92 1.34 -13.24
CA VAL A 186 2.23 0.67 -13.25
C VAL A 186 3.32 1.61 -12.74
N ASN A 187 3.40 2.83 -13.31
CA ASN A 187 4.40 3.82 -12.92
C ASN A 187 4.26 4.24 -11.44
N PHE A 188 3.02 4.37 -10.95
CA PHE A 188 2.78 4.73 -9.56
C PHE A 188 3.17 3.61 -8.60
N LEU A 189 2.85 2.36 -8.93
CA LEU A 189 3.27 1.21 -8.13
C LEU A 189 4.81 1.07 -8.11
N ASP A 190 5.47 1.31 -9.24
CA ASP A 190 6.95 1.34 -9.33
C ASP A 190 7.55 2.47 -8.46
N ALA A 191 7.00 3.68 -8.56
CA ALA A 191 7.41 4.80 -7.72
C ALA A 191 7.21 4.51 -6.23
N TRP A 192 6.07 3.91 -5.85
CA TRP A 192 5.81 3.47 -4.48
C TRP A 192 6.85 2.44 -4.00
N MET A 193 7.11 1.42 -4.81
CA MET A 193 8.07 0.36 -4.46
C MET A 193 9.49 0.91 -4.26
N LYS A 194 9.90 1.93 -5.02
CA LYS A 194 11.20 2.61 -4.87
C LYS A 194 11.35 3.40 -3.57
N LEU A 195 10.25 3.76 -2.90
CA LEU A 195 10.32 4.40 -1.58
C LEU A 195 10.75 3.42 -0.50
N ASN A 196 10.57 2.10 -0.70
CA ASN A 196 10.90 1.05 0.26
C ASN A 196 10.32 1.32 1.67
N LEU A 197 9.05 1.73 1.71
CA LEU A 197 8.34 2.00 2.95
C LEU A 197 7.46 0.82 3.39
N PRO A 198 7.16 0.70 4.69
CA PRO A 198 6.20 -0.26 5.20
C PRO A 198 4.84 -0.13 4.53
N PHE A 199 4.15 -1.25 4.36
CA PHE A 199 2.81 -1.26 3.79
C PHE A 199 1.79 -0.74 4.81
N GLN A 200 0.83 0.02 4.31
CA GLN A 200 -0.34 0.49 5.03
C GLN A 200 -1.58 -0.27 4.53
N PRO A 201 -2.69 -0.30 5.29
CA PRO A 201 -3.88 -1.08 4.94
C PRO A 201 -4.37 -0.86 3.50
N VAL A 202 -4.44 0.40 3.05
CA VAL A 202 -4.85 0.74 1.68
C VAL A 202 -3.87 0.30 0.58
N HIS A 203 -2.58 0.10 0.90
CA HIS A 203 -1.62 -0.43 -0.07
C HIS A 203 -1.95 -1.88 -0.44
N TYR A 204 -2.46 -2.68 0.50
CA TYR A 204 -2.93 -4.04 0.22
C TYR A 204 -4.18 -4.05 -0.67
N LEU A 205 -5.07 -3.06 -0.54
CA LEU A 205 -6.19 -2.90 -1.46
C LEU A 205 -5.70 -2.67 -2.90
N PHE A 206 -4.76 -1.74 -3.08
CA PHE A 206 -4.19 -1.44 -4.39
C PHE A 206 -3.48 -2.66 -4.98
N LEU A 207 -2.61 -3.29 -4.19
CA LEU A 207 -1.87 -4.48 -4.61
C LEU A 207 -2.82 -5.62 -4.99
N SER A 208 -3.85 -5.88 -4.20
CA SER A 208 -4.85 -6.92 -4.52
C SER A 208 -5.62 -6.63 -5.81
N ALA A 209 -5.95 -5.37 -6.11
CA ALA A 209 -6.59 -5.01 -7.38
C ALA A 209 -5.65 -5.18 -8.57
N GLY A 210 -4.35 -4.91 -8.40
CA GLY A 210 -3.30 -5.22 -9.38
C GLY A 210 -3.19 -6.72 -9.66
N LEU A 211 -3.18 -7.55 -8.62
CA LEU A 211 -3.11 -9.02 -8.75
C LEU A 211 -4.30 -9.62 -9.50
N PHE A 212 -5.49 -9.00 -9.43
CA PHE A 212 -6.68 -9.40 -10.17
C PHE A 212 -6.86 -8.68 -11.53
N ASN A 213 -5.92 -7.82 -11.92
CA ASN A 213 -6.06 -7.01 -13.13
C ASN A 213 -6.02 -7.89 -14.39
N LYS A 214 -6.81 -7.54 -15.40
CA LYS A 214 -6.82 -8.23 -16.70
C LYS A 214 -5.61 -7.87 -17.57
N ASP A 215 -5.05 -6.68 -17.38
CA ASP A 215 -3.86 -6.23 -18.08
C ASP A 215 -2.61 -6.92 -17.52
N ARG A 216 -1.83 -7.53 -18.41
CA ARG A 216 -0.66 -8.32 -18.03
C ARG A 216 0.48 -7.47 -17.49
N THR A 217 0.60 -6.21 -17.89
CA THR A 217 1.66 -5.32 -17.43
C THR A 217 1.40 -4.92 -15.97
N LEU A 218 0.18 -4.46 -15.68
CA LEU A 218 -0.17 -4.09 -14.30
C LEU A 218 -0.25 -5.31 -13.38
N SER A 219 -0.80 -6.43 -13.86
CA SER A 219 -0.78 -7.68 -13.10
C SER A 219 0.65 -8.16 -12.84
N GLY A 220 1.52 -8.15 -13.86
CA GLY A 220 2.93 -8.50 -13.73
C GLY A 220 3.65 -7.63 -12.70
N MET A 221 3.49 -6.32 -12.77
CA MET A 221 4.06 -5.38 -11.79
C MET A 221 3.55 -5.66 -10.36
N ALA A 222 2.27 -6.01 -10.20
CA ALA A 222 1.72 -6.37 -8.89
C ALA A 222 2.30 -7.69 -8.36
N PHE A 223 2.52 -8.69 -9.23
CA PHE A 223 3.19 -9.92 -8.84
C PHE A 223 4.68 -9.69 -8.52
N GLU A 224 5.38 -8.82 -9.24
CA GLU A 224 6.74 -8.41 -8.90
C GLU A 224 6.79 -7.72 -7.53
N ALA A 225 5.87 -6.81 -7.24
CA ALA A 225 5.76 -6.18 -5.93
C ALA A 225 5.50 -7.22 -4.83
N LEU A 226 4.61 -8.20 -5.08
CA LEU A 226 4.35 -9.30 -4.15
C LEU A 226 5.61 -10.13 -3.89
N ILE A 227 6.33 -10.55 -4.94
CA ILE A 227 7.57 -11.34 -4.80
C ILE A 227 8.60 -10.57 -3.96
N ASN A 228 8.86 -9.31 -4.30
CA ASN A 228 9.86 -8.50 -3.61
C ASN A 228 9.53 -8.28 -2.12
N ARG A 229 8.25 -8.25 -1.74
CA ARG A 229 7.81 -7.90 -0.38
C ARG A 229 7.37 -9.08 0.46
N ALA A 230 6.95 -10.19 -0.14
CA ALA A 230 6.37 -11.34 0.58
C ALA A 230 7.31 -11.94 1.65
N VAL A 231 8.62 -11.73 1.50
CA VAL A 231 9.64 -12.24 2.43
C VAL A 231 10.20 -11.17 3.37
N SER A 232 9.70 -9.93 3.31
CA SER A 232 10.10 -8.85 4.20
C SER A 232 9.33 -8.91 5.52
N ASP A 233 10.01 -8.68 6.64
CA ASP A 233 9.41 -8.73 7.99
C ASP A 233 8.32 -7.68 8.21
N ASP A 234 8.37 -6.57 7.47
CA ASP A 234 7.41 -5.46 7.53
C ASP A 234 6.22 -5.62 6.56
N PHE A 235 6.10 -6.77 5.89
CA PHE A 235 5.02 -7.03 4.95
C PHE A 235 3.97 -8.00 5.52
N GLY A 236 2.80 -7.46 5.84
CA GLY A 236 1.60 -8.20 6.19
C GLY A 236 1.02 -9.08 5.06
N VAL A 237 1.59 -10.27 4.88
CA VAL A 237 1.12 -11.24 3.87
C VAL A 237 -0.28 -11.80 4.19
N CYS A 238 -0.63 -11.92 5.46
CA CYS A 238 -1.94 -12.39 5.90
C CYS A 238 -3.03 -11.33 5.69
N GLU A 239 -2.67 -10.05 5.83
CA GLU A 239 -3.51 -8.88 5.58
C GLU A 239 -3.86 -8.81 4.09
N LEU A 240 -2.87 -8.95 3.21
CA LEU A 240 -3.10 -9.08 1.77
C LEU A 240 -4.02 -10.28 1.47
N GLY A 241 -3.74 -11.43 2.07
CA GLY A 241 -4.53 -12.64 1.87
C GLY A 241 -5.99 -12.46 2.29
N THR A 242 -6.23 -11.79 3.41
CA THR A 242 -7.58 -11.46 3.90
C THR A 242 -8.33 -10.56 2.91
N VAL A 243 -7.67 -9.52 2.39
CA VAL A 243 -8.25 -8.62 1.38
C VAL A 243 -8.62 -9.39 0.11
N ILE A 244 -7.71 -10.25 -0.38
CA ILE A 244 -7.93 -11.08 -1.55
C ILE A 244 -9.08 -12.07 -1.33
N GLY A 245 -9.12 -12.75 -0.18
CA GLY A 245 -10.18 -13.70 0.16
C GLY A 245 -11.56 -13.04 0.20
N LYS A 246 -11.66 -11.84 0.79
CA LYS A 246 -12.90 -11.03 0.77
C LYS A 246 -13.31 -10.65 -0.65
N LYS A 247 -12.37 -10.22 -1.51
CA LYS A 247 -12.64 -9.96 -2.94
C LYS A 247 -13.14 -11.20 -3.67
N ILE A 248 -12.55 -12.36 -3.41
CA ILE A 248 -12.98 -13.65 -3.98
C ILE A 248 -14.40 -14.00 -3.51
N SER A 249 -14.66 -13.92 -2.20
CA SER A 249 -15.97 -14.20 -1.59
C SER A 249 -17.08 -13.33 -2.19
N PHE A 250 -16.77 -12.06 -2.46
CA PHE A 250 -17.69 -11.10 -3.07
C PHE A 250 -17.91 -11.32 -4.58
N GLY A 251 -17.09 -12.15 -5.24
CA GLY A 251 -17.15 -12.33 -6.69
C GLY A 251 -16.51 -11.18 -7.48
N TRP A 252 -15.49 -10.54 -6.92
CA TRP A 252 -14.78 -9.40 -7.51
C TRP A 252 -14.25 -9.66 -8.92
N ALA A 253 -13.52 -10.75 -9.09
CA ALA A 253 -12.91 -11.14 -10.36
C ALA A 253 -12.71 -12.65 -10.40
N PRO A 254 -12.52 -13.26 -11.58
CA PRO A 254 -12.25 -14.68 -11.68
C PRO A 254 -11.01 -15.07 -10.87
N VAL A 255 -11.15 -16.03 -9.96
CA VAL A 255 -10.06 -16.60 -9.14
C VAL A 255 -8.85 -16.99 -9.99
N LYS A 256 -9.11 -17.43 -11.23
CA LYS A 256 -8.08 -17.81 -12.21
C LYS A 256 -7.03 -16.72 -12.45
N ARG A 257 -7.41 -15.44 -12.45
CA ARG A 257 -6.46 -14.32 -12.67
C ARG A 257 -5.35 -14.30 -11.61
N LEU A 258 -5.71 -14.59 -10.36
CA LEU A 258 -4.76 -14.71 -9.25
C LEU A 258 -3.98 -16.03 -9.33
N THR A 259 -4.67 -17.15 -9.51
CA THR A 259 -4.03 -18.47 -9.42
C THR A 259 -3.04 -18.73 -10.55
N ASP A 260 -3.30 -18.22 -11.76
CA ASP A 260 -2.38 -18.37 -12.89
C ASP A 260 -1.05 -17.67 -12.59
N GLY A 261 -1.08 -16.45 -12.03
CA GLY A 261 0.12 -15.72 -11.63
C GLY A 261 0.85 -16.39 -10.45
N LEU A 262 0.13 -16.76 -9.38
CA LEU A 262 0.73 -17.44 -8.22
C LEU A 262 1.38 -18.77 -8.60
N SER A 263 0.79 -19.53 -9.53
CA SER A 263 1.32 -20.83 -9.93
C SER A 263 2.73 -20.76 -10.52
N ALA A 264 3.08 -19.65 -11.16
CA ALA A 264 4.42 -19.41 -11.71
C ALA A 264 5.46 -19.08 -10.64
N LEU A 265 5.04 -18.78 -9.40
CA LEU A 265 5.89 -18.31 -8.31
C LEU A 265 6.16 -19.38 -7.25
N ILE A 266 5.39 -20.46 -7.26
CA ILE A 266 5.65 -21.62 -6.40
C ILE A 266 7.01 -22.21 -6.77
N ASN A 267 7.79 -22.59 -5.76
CA ASN A 267 9.18 -23.08 -5.89
C ASN A 267 10.20 -22.03 -6.29
N LEU A 268 9.87 -20.73 -6.20
CA LEU A 268 10.87 -19.67 -6.36
C LEU A 268 11.96 -19.75 -5.27
N SER A 269 11.56 -19.98 -4.01
CA SER A 269 12.44 -20.29 -2.89
C SER A 269 11.65 -20.80 -1.69
N THR A 270 12.32 -21.33 -0.67
CA THR A 270 11.69 -21.79 0.57
C THR A 270 10.97 -20.67 1.33
N SER A 271 11.57 -19.48 1.43
CA SER A 271 10.94 -18.33 2.12
C SER A 271 9.68 -17.87 1.42
N HIS A 272 9.68 -17.84 0.09
CA HIS A 272 8.50 -17.51 -0.71
C HIS A 272 7.41 -18.59 -0.59
N ASN A 273 7.75 -19.88 -0.59
CA ASN A 273 6.77 -20.95 -0.39
C ASN A 273 6.10 -20.82 0.99
N LEU A 274 6.85 -20.49 2.05
CA LEU A 274 6.28 -20.24 3.38
C LEU A 274 5.37 -19.01 3.38
N ALA A 275 5.78 -17.91 2.74
CA ALA A 275 4.98 -16.70 2.64
C ALA A 275 3.68 -16.92 1.86
N PHE A 276 3.74 -17.65 0.73
CA PHE A 276 2.57 -17.95 -0.09
C PHE A 276 1.64 -18.97 0.57
N GLU A 277 2.14 -19.88 1.41
CA GLU A 277 1.26 -20.73 2.21
C GLU A 277 0.45 -19.89 3.21
N LYS A 278 1.10 -18.95 3.90
CA LYS A 278 0.41 -17.98 4.78
C LYS A 278 -0.59 -17.14 4.01
N LEU A 279 -0.23 -16.68 2.82
CA LEU A 279 -1.13 -15.94 1.91
C LEU A 279 -2.37 -16.78 1.58
N LEU A 280 -2.20 -18.00 1.09
CA LEU A 280 -3.31 -18.87 0.70
C LEU A 280 -4.16 -19.29 1.90
N THR A 281 -3.54 -19.51 3.07
CA THR A 281 -4.26 -19.79 4.32
C THR A 281 -5.19 -18.63 4.69
N ALA A 282 -4.70 -17.39 4.62
CA ALA A 282 -5.50 -16.20 4.90
C ALA A 282 -6.59 -15.97 3.85
N ILE A 283 -6.31 -16.23 2.56
CA ILE A 283 -7.31 -16.17 1.49
C ILE A 283 -8.44 -17.16 1.78
N LEU A 284 -8.10 -18.44 1.99
CA LEU A 284 -9.07 -19.51 2.20
C LEU A 284 -9.91 -19.25 3.47
N SER A 285 -9.30 -18.73 4.52
CA SER A 285 -10.00 -18.39 5.77
C SER A 285 -10.98 -17.23 5.62
N ALA A 286 -10.77 -16.34 4.64
CA ALA A 286 -11.64 -15.19 4.36
C ALA A 286 -12.68 -15.46 3.26
N VAL A 287 -12.66 -16.63 2.62
CA VAL A 287 -13.69 -17.06 1.66
C VAL A 287 -14.82 -17.73 2.44
N GLU A 288 -16.01 -17.12 2.47
CA GLU A 288 -17.13 -17.59 3.31
C GLU A 288 -17.81 -18.84 2.75
N LYS A 289 -17.86 -18.97 1.42
CA LYS A 289 -18.54 -20.06 0.71
C LYS A 289 -17.77 -20.50 -0.53
N PRO A 290 -17.97 -21.72 -1.02
CA PRO A 290 -17.36 -22.17 -2.28
C PRO A 290 -17.66 -21.21 -3.43
N VAL A 291 -16.60 -20.81 -4.15
CA VAL A 291 -16.68 -19.92 -5.31
C VAL A 291 -16.27 -20.65 -6.58
N PHE A 292 -16.61 -20.06 -7.73
CA PHE A 292 -16.15 -20.57 -9.02
C PHE A 292 -14.61 -20.65 -9.08
N ASN A 293 -14.08 -21.76 -9.59
CA ASN A 293 -12.64 -22.07 -9.65
C ASN A 293 -11.91 -22.21 -8.29
N LEU A 294 -12.62 -22.36 -7.17
CA LEU A 294 -12.01 -22.62 -5.85
C LEU A 294 -11.09 -23.85 -5.86
N LYS A 295 -11.40 -24.88 -6.65
CA LYS A 295 -10.57 -26.07 -6.81
C LYS A 295 -9.11 -25.73 -7.13
N LYS A 296 -8.87 -24.76 -8.02
CA LYS A 296 -7.50 -24.39 -8.42
C LYS A 296 -6.73 -23.73 -7.29
N LEU A 297 -7.40 -22.94 -6.46
CA LEU A 297 -6.82 -22.34 -5.26
C LEU A 297 -6.43 -23.42 -4.23
N LEU A 298 -7.30 -24.42 -4.04
CA LEU A 298 -7.02 -25.57 -3.18
C LEU A 298 -5.86 -26.44 -3.70
N GLU A 299 -5.74 -26.60 -5.02
CA GLU A 299 -4.61 -27.30 -5.64
C GLU A 299 -3.27 -26.60 -5.36
N LEU A 300 -3.22 -25.26 -5.46
CA LEU A 300 -2.00 -24.49 -5.12
C LEU A 300 -1.68 -24.56 -3.62
N TYR A 301 -2.71 -24.49 -2.77
CA TYR A 301 -2.53 -24.63 -1.33
C TYR A 301 -2.00 -26.02 -0.97
N TYR A 302 -2.54 -27.07 -1.58
CA TYR A 302 -2.04 -28.43 -1.42
C TYR A 302 -0.58 -28.59 -1.87
N GLU A 303 -0.22 -27.97 -3.00
CA GLU A 303 1.17 -27.98 -3.48
C GLU A 303 2.11 -27.31 -2.46
N LEU A 304 1.74 -26.14 -1.92
CA LEU A 304 2.54 -25.44 -0.92
C LEU A 304 2.66 -26.22 0.40
N LEU A 305 1.58 -26.86 0.87
CA LEU A 305 1.63 -27.74 2.06
C LEU A 305 2.67 -28.86 1.89
N ASN A 306 2.74 -29.47 0.69
CA ASN A 306 3.72 -30.50 0.39
C ASN A 306 5.14 -29.94 0.32
N GLN A 307 5.35 -28.79 -0.32
CA GLN A 307 6.67 -28.15 -0.44
C GLN A 307 7.22 -27.73 0.92
N ASN A 308 6.36 -27.19 1.79
CA ASN A 308 6.75 -26.73 3.12
C ASN A 308 6.70 -27.84 4.19
N GLN A 309 6.21 -29.03 3.83
CA GLN A 309 6.00 -30.15 4.75
C GLN A 309 5.11 -29.78 5.96
N SER A 310 4.17 -28.87 5.73
CA SER A 310 3.28 -28.33 6.75
C SER A 310 1.97 -29.13 6.80
N VAL A 311 1.19 -28.87 7.85
CA VAL A 311 -0.15 -29.41 8.01
C VAL A 311 -1.16 -28.30 7.76
N THR A 312 -2.36 -28.68 7.32
CA THR A 312 -3.44 -27.72 7.09
C THR A 312 -3.78 -26.93 8.35
N ASP A 313 -3.91 -25.61 8.21
CA ASP A 313 -4.41 -24.73 9.27
C ASP A 313 -5.77 -25.18 9.82
N LYS A 314 -6.01 -24.97 11.12
CA LYS A 314 -7.23 -25.41 11.81
C LYS A 314 -8.50 -24.75 11.26
N THR A 315 -8.44 -23.46 10.94
CA THR A 315 -9.56 -22.69 10.41
C THR A 315 -9.92 -23.21 9.02
N VAL A 316 -8.91 -23.35 8.16
CA VAL A 316 -9.07 -23.90 6.81
C VAL A 316 -9.62 -25.35 6.89
N SER A 317 -9.07 -26.19 7.77
CA SER A 317 -9.52 -27.58 7.94
C SER A 317 -11.02 -27.69 8.27
N ASN A 318 -11.54 -26.76 9.09
CA ASN A 318 -12.98 -26.73 9.39
C ASN A 318 -13.81 -26.31 8.17
N LEU A 319 -13.40 -25.27 7.44
CA LEU A 319 -14.07 -24.85 6.19
C LEU A 319 -14.09 -25.97 5.15
N LEU A 320 -12.99 -26.72 5.02
CA LEU A 320 -12.90 -27.85 4.08
C LEU A 320 -13.91 -28.97 4.40
N LYS A 321 -14.32 -29.16 5.66
CA LYS A 321 -15.38 -30.13 6.01
C LYS A 321 -16.75 -29.68 5.48
N GLU A 322 -17.02 -28.38 5.49
CA GLU A 322 -18.27 -27.84 4.96
C GLU A 322 -18.29 -27.92 3.44
N TRP A 323 -17.17 -27.58 2.80
CA TRP A 323 -17.04 -27.55 1.34
C TRP A 323 -16.95 -28.95 0.70
N GLU A 324 -16.72 -30.01 1.47
CA GLU A 324 -16.71 -31.40 0.99
C GLU A 324 -18.07 -31.86 0.42
N LYS A 325 -19.15 -31.14 0.73
CA LYS A 325 -20.48 -31.38 0.12
C LYS A 325 -20.46 -31.13 -1.40
N GLU A 326 -19.58 -30.27 -1.89
CA GLU A 326 -19.43 -29.95 -3.31
C GLU A 326 -18.68 -31.05 -4.06
N ASN A 327 -19.38 -31.71 -5.00
CA ASN A 327 -18.85 -32.89 -5.70
C ASN A 327 -17.52 -32.64 -6.44
N ASN A 328 -17.33 -31.43 -6.98
CA ASN A 328 -16.12 -31.04 -7.70
C ASN A 328 -14.91 -30.77 -6.78
N LEU A 329 -15.12 -30.57 -5.47
CA LEU A 329 -14.06 -30.29 -4.50
C LEU A 329 -13.66 -31.52 -3.66
N LYS A 330 -14.53 -32.53 -3.54
CA LYS A 330 -14.31 -33.75 -2.74
C LYS A 330 -12.91 -34.34 -2.88
N LYS A 331 -12.46 -34.56 -4.12
CA LYS A 331 -11.15 -35.19 -4.40
C LYS A 331 -9.98 -34.37 -3.83
N ILE A 332 -9.93 -33.07 -4.11
CA ILE A 332 -8.81 -32.22 -3.66
C ILE A 332 -8.85 -32.01 -2.14
N ILE A 333 -10.05 -31.91 -1.56
CA ILE A 333 -10.24 -31.80 -0.11
C ILE A 333 -9.74 -33.07 0.60
N HIS A 334 -10.04 -34.25 0.05
CA HIS A 334 -9.54 -35.50 0.60
C HIS A 334 -8.01 -35.53 0.62
N GLN A 335 -7.36 -35.16 -0.49
CA GLN A 335 -5.90 -35.10 -0.60
C GLN A 335 -5.27 -34.16 0.44
N ILE A 336 -5.86 -32.97 0.65
CA ILE A 336 -5.41 -32.02 1.67
C ILE A 336 -5.56 -32.61 3.07
N LYS A 337 -6.67 -33.29 3.36
CA LYS A 337 -6.92 -33.90 4.69
C LYS A 337 -6.00 -35.08 4.99
N THR A 338 -5.72 -35.92 4.00
CA THR A 338 -4.91 -37.13 4.19
C THR A 338 -3.42 -36.85 4.14
N ASN A 339 -3.01 -35.64 3.74
CA ASN A 339 -1.61 -35.31 3.43
C ASN A 339 -1.00 -36.41 2.55
N GLU A 340 -1.66 -36.77 1.46
CA GLU A 340 -1.19 -37.80 0.50
C GLU A 340 0.10 -37.31 -0.20
N ARG A 341 1.22 -37.37 0.52
CA ARG A 341 2.50 -36.87 0.06
C ARG A 341 2.80 -37.50 -1.29
N LYS A 342 2.91 -36.67 -2.32
CA LYS A 342 3.53 -37.10 -3.57
C LYS A 342 4.99 -37.39 -3.20
N THR A 343 5.34 -38.66 -3.05
CA THR A 343 6.73 -39.10 -3.08
C THR A 343 7.33 -38.55 -4.37
N LEU A 344 8.27 -37.62 -4.21
CA LEU A 344 9.05 -37.03 -5.30
C LEU A 344 9.90 -38.11 -5.99
#